data_AF-A0A2D5VZF4-F1
#
_entry.id   AF-A0A2D5VZF4-F1
#
_cell.length_a   1.000
_cell.length_b   1.000
_cell.length_c   1.000
_cell.angle_alpha   90.00
_cell.angle_beta   90.00
_cell.angle_gamma   90.00
#
_symmetry.space_group_name_H-M   'P 1'
#
loop_
_entity.id
_entity.type
_entity.pdbx_description
1 polymer ?
#
loop_
_entity_poly.entity_id
_entity_poly.type
_entity_poly.pdbx_seq_one_letter_code
_entity_poly.pdbx_strand_id
1 'polypeptide(L)'
;TDAYETLVAGYACMVHDLPLPQLEWESPSPGMVKVQVRGMKPAEVHVWSADNPKARDFRVDTIGRSWKSNPLRAVDDEGRVYQARIEAPKKGYRAFLVEMTFHQKPMPAPMKMTTGVYVIPDVLPHAEKAGNL
;
A
#
# COMPACT_ATOMS: atom_id res chain seq x y z
N THR A 1 10.68 -5.45 11.59
CA THR A 1 9.67 -4.51 12.10
C THR A 1 10.27 -3.13 12.06
N ASP A 2 9.64 -2.23 11.33
CA ASP A 2 10.02 -0.83 11.03
C ASP A 2 9.05 0.19 11.66
N ALA A 3 8.04 -0.28 12.39
CA ALA A 3 7.04 0.58 13.04
C ALA A 3 7.66 1.62 13.98
N TYR A 4 8.72 1.25 14.72
CA TYR A 4 9.42 2.18 15.61
C TYR A 4 10.15 3.27 14.81
N GLU A 5 10.77 2.92 13.68
CA GLU A 5 11.46 3.88 12.81
C GLU A 5 10.48 4.92 12.25
N THR A 6 9.32 4.47 11.77
CA THR A 6 8.25 5.35 11.28
C THR A 6 7.73 6.28 12.39
N LEU A 7 7.57 5.79 13.62
CA LEU A 7 7.13 6.61 14.76
C LEU A 7 8.16 7.71 15.08
N VAL A 8 9.45 7.33 15.18
CA VAL A 8 10.52 8.28 15.47
C VAL A 8 10.66 9.31 14.34
N ALA A 9 10.54 8.89 13.09
CA ALA A 9 10.54 9.80 11.94
C ALA A 9 9.38 10.79 11.98
N GLY A 10 8.17 10.33 12.32
CA GLY A 10 7.00 11.19 12.49
C GLY A 10 7.19 12.23 13.60
N TYR A 11 7.73 11.80 14.74
CA TYR A 11 8.06 12.70 15.84
C TYR A 11 9.13 13.73 15.45
N ALA A 12 10.19 13.31 14.74
CA ALA A 12 11.20 14.23 14.23
C ALA A 12 10.60 15.28 13.29
N CYS A 13 9.63 14.92 12.45
CA CYS A 13 8.93 15.91 11.63
C CYS A 13 8.20 16.96 12.46
N MET A 14 7.56 16.56 13.57
CA MET A 14 6.86 17.49 14.46
C MET A 14 7.82 18.43 15.20
N VAL A 15 8.91 17.90 15.75
CA VAL A 15 9.88 18.70 16.54
C VAL A 15 10.67 19.69 15.67
N HIS A 16 10.85 19.37 14.39
CA HIS A 16 11.63 20.17 13.44
C HIS A 16 10.78 20.93 12.42
N ASP A 17 9.46 21.02 12.61
CA ASP A 17 8.52 21.69 11.70
C ASP A 17 8.68 21.26 10.23
N LEU A 18 8.94 19.97 10.00
CA LEU A 18 9.07 19.40 8.67
C LEU A 18 7.71 19.05 8.07
N PRO A 19 7.52 19.23 6.75
CA PRO A 19 6.31 18.78 6.09
C PRO A 19 6.19 17.25 6.19
N LEU A 20 5.04 16.78 6.68
CA LEU A 20 4.69 15.37 6.61
C LEU A 20 4.35 14.95 5.18
N PRO A 21 4.73 13.74 4.75
CA PRO A 21 4.25 13.19 3.49
C PRO A 21 2.73 13.04 3.53
N GLN A 22 2.07 13.46 2.46
CA GLN A 22 0.64 13.29 2.29
C GLN A 22 0.41 12.34 1.13
N LEU A 23 -0.32 11.26 1.39
CA LEU A 23 -0.71 10.27 0.39
C LEU A 23 -2.20 10.39 0.14
N GLU A 24 -2.56 10.72 -1.09
CA GLU A 24 -3.92 10.63 -1.61
C GLU A 24 -3.97 9.43 -2.55
N TRP A 25 -4.96 8.55 -2.42
CA TRP A 25 -5.07 7.41 -3.32
C TRP A 25 -6.52 7.02 -3.61
N GLU A 26 -6.70 6.44 -4.78
CA GLU A 26 -7.98 5.96 -5.29
C GLU A 26 -7.81 4.60 -5.98
N SER A 27 -8.90 3.83 -6.04
CA SER A 27 -8.94 2.54 -6.73
C SER A 27 -9.95 2.64 -7.89
N PRO A 28 -9.55 3.17 -9.05
CA PRO A 28 -10.48 3.51 -10.14
C PRO A 28 -11.12 2.28 -10.80
N SER A 29 -10.49 1.11 -10.67
CA SER A 29 -11.06 -0.18 -11.11
C SER A 29 -10.46 -1.33 -10.29
N PRO A 30 -11.10 -2.52 -10.26
CA PRO A 30 -10.55 -3.68 -9.57
C PRO A 30 -9.13 -3.99 -10.04
N GLY A 31 -8.21 -4.11 -9.10
CA GLY A 31 -6.79 -4.38 -9.39
C GLY A 31 -6.02 -3.15 -9.87
N MET A 32 -6.54 -1.94 -9.69
CA MET A 32 -5.81 -0.71 -9.97
C MET A 32 -5.82 0.22 -8.75
N VAL A 33 -4.65 0.74 -8.38
CA VAL A 33 -4.51 1.78 -7.36
C VAL A 33 -3.66 2.89 -7.95
N LYS A 34 -4.17 4.12 -7.86
CA LYS A 34 -3.44 5.34 -8.21
C LYS A 34 -3.14 6.11 -6.93
N VAL A 35 -1.87 6.43 -6.73
CA VAL A 35 -1.38 7.17 -5.56
C VAL A 35 -0.79 8.49 -6.03
N GLN A 36 -1.18 9.58 -5.38
CA GLN A 36 -0.61 10.90 -5.54
C GLN A 36 0.04 11.33 -4.22
N VAL A 37 1.28 11.81 -4.31
CA VAL A 37 2.07 12.25 -3.16
C VAL A 37 2.20 13.77 -3.17
N ARG A 38 1.93 14.39 -2.03
CA ARG A 38 2.18 15.82 -1.79
C ARG A 38 3.18 16.00 -0.65
N GLY A 39 3.86 17.15 -0.65
CA GLY A 39 4.91 17.45 0.33
C GLY A 39 6.22 16.71 0.03
N MET A 40 6.62 15.81 0.91
CA MET A 40 7.89 15.07 0.78
C MET A 40 7.86 14.08 -0.40
N LYS A 41 8.95 14.02 -1.18
CA LYS A 41 9.08 13.05 -2.27
C LYS A 41 9.51 11.69 -1.69
N PRO A 42 8.92 10.56 -2.11
CA PRO A 42 9.36 9.26 -1.64
C PRO A 42 10.75 8.93 -2.21
N ALA A 43 11.59 8.30 -1.38
CA ALA A 43 12.87 7.74 -1.79
C ALA A 43 12.68 6.41 -2.54
N GLU A 44 11.70 5.61 -2.11
CA GLU A 44 11.38 4.33 -2.70
C GLU A 44 9.87 4.11 -2.71
N VAL A 45 9.37 3.46 -3.77
CA VAL A 45 7.97 3.05 -3.88
C VAL A 45 7.92 1.62 -4.35
N HIS A 46 7.12 0.81 -3.68
CA HIS A 46 6.96 -0.60 -3.97
C HIS A 46 5.49 -0.97 -4.02
N VAL A 47 5.14 -1.91 -4.91
CA VAL A 47 3.88 -2.64 -4.84
C VAL A 47 4.13 -3.99 -4.19
N TRP A 48 3.40 -4.22 -3.10
CA TRP A 48 3.40 -5.48 -2.38
C TRP A 48 2.21 -6.31 -2.82
N SER A 49 2.38 -7.61 -3.00
CA SER A 49 1.28 -8.53 -3.32
C SER A 49 1.45 -9.92 -2.73
N ALA A 50 0.34 -10.60 -2.47
CA ALA A 50 0.31 -11.97 -1.99
C ALA A 50 -0.90 -12.72 -2.57
N ASP A 51 -0.73 -14.03 -2.82
CA ASP A 51 -1.77 -14.91 -3.32
C ASP A 51 -2.30 -15.82 -2.22
N ASN A 52 -3.62 -15.96 -2.14
CA ASN A 52 -4.29 -16.99 -1.35
C ASN A 52 -5.30 -17.73 -2.23
N PRO A 53 -5.00 -18.97 -2.67
CA PRO A 53 -5.89 -19.73 -3.54
C PRO A 53 -7.16 -20.26 -2.84
N LYS A 54 -7.27 -20.11 -1.51
CA LYS A 54 -8.31 -20.74 -0.68
C LYS A 54 -9.27 -19.75 -0.05
N ALA A 55 -8.79 -18.59 0.41
CA ALA A 55 -9.60 -17.65 1.20
C ALA A 55 -9.16 -16.20 1.03
N ARG A 56 -10.04 -15.27 1.38
CA ARG A 56 -9.77 -13.82 1.38
C ARG A 56 -9.08 -13.36 2.69
N ASP A 57 -8.10 -14.11 3.17
CA ASP A 57 -7.33 -13.84 4.39
C ASP A 57 -5.82 -13.90 4.10
N PHE A 58 -5.11 -12.81 4.37
CA PHE A 58 -3.70 -12.60 4.00
C PHE A 58 -2.80 -12.34 5.21
N ARG A 59 -3.27 -12.68 6.42
CA ARG A 59 -2.44 -12.63 7.62
C ARG A 59 -1.28 -13.62 7.51
N VAL A 60 -0.16 -13.29 8.14
CA VAL A 60 1.04 -14.14 8.14
C VAL A 60 0.74 -15.55 8.67
N ASP A 61 -0.16 -15.69 9.64
CA ASP A 61 -0.56 -17.00 10.18
C ASP A 61 -1.32 -17.86 9.16
N THR A 62 -1.95 -17.23 8.16
CA THR A 62 -2.76 -17.90 7.13
C THR A 62 -1.94 -18.25 5.89
N ILE A 63 -1.07 -17.33 5.43
CA ILE A 63 -0.35 -17.45 4.16
C ILE A 63 1.17 -17.50 4.31
N GLY A 64 1.69 -17.49 5.54
CA GLY A 64 3.11 -17.32 5.82
C GLY A 64 3.63 -15.94 5.40
N ARG A 65 4.96 -15.78 5.38
CA ARG A 65 5.63 -14.58 4.86
C ARG A 65 5.76 -14.65 3.33
N SER A 66 4.62 -14.68 2.64
CA SER A 66 4.55 -14.85 1.18
C SER A 66 4.29 -13.56 0.40
N TRP A 67 4.15 -12.43 1.10
CA TRP A 67 4.10 -11.10 0.49
C TRP A 67 5.38 -10.82 -0.31
N LYS A 68 5.23 -10.44 -1.58
CA LYS A 68 6.32 -10.10 -2.50
C LYS A 68 6.28 -8.62 -2.81
N SER A 69 7.44 -7.98 -2.76
CA SER A 69 7.63 -6.58 -3.11
C SER A 69 8.22 -6.44 -4.50
N ASN A 70 7.70 -5.52 -5.30
CA ASN A 70 8.29 -5.11 -6.57
C ASN A 70 8.39 -3.59 -6.64
N PRO A 71 9.49 -3.02 -7.15
CA PRO A 71 9.61 -1.57 -7.33
C PRO A 71 8.51 -1.03 -8.23
N LEU A 72 7.97 0.13 -7.87
CA LEU A 72 6.95 0.84 -8.65
C LEU A 72 7.50 2.20 -9.08
N ARG A 73 7.50 2.44 -10.39
CA ARG A 73 7.97 3.71 -10.96
C ARG A 73 6.84 4.73 -11.00
N ALA A 74 7.22 6.00 -10.87
CA ALA A 74 6.28 7.09 -11.12
C ALA A 74 5.87 7.11 -12.59
N VAL A 75 4.66 7.61 -12.85
CA VAL A 75 4.10 7.78 -14.20
C VAL A 75 4.18 9.22 -14.68
N ASP A 76 4.55 10.14 -13.80
CA ASP A 76 4.76 11.55 -14.07
C ASP A 76 6.25 11.93 -13.94
N ASP A 77 6.65 13.02 -14.59
CA ASP A 77 8.03 13.48 -14.60
C ASP A 77 8.50 14.02 -13.24
N GLU A 78 7.56 14.51 -12.42
CA GLU A 78 7.87 15.05 -11.08
C GLU A 78 8.14 13.93 -10.05
N GLY A 79 7.74 12.70 -10.36
CA GLY A 79 7.85 11.57 -9.44
C GLY A 79 6.88 11.68 -8.26
N ARG A 80 5.62 12.06 -8.55
CA ARG A 80 4.56 12.29 -7.55
C ARG A 80 3.35 11.41 -7.76
N VAL A 81 3.19 10.79 -8.92
CA VAL A 81 2.04 9.96 -9.29
C VAL A 81 2.51 8.55 -9.58
N TYR A 82 1.88 7.57 -8.94
CA TYR A 82 2.21 6.15 -9.07
C TYR A 82 0.95 5.36 -9.39
N GLN A 83 1.07 4.36 -10.27
CA GLN A 83 -0.06 3.52 -10.66
C GLN A 83 0.33 2.04 -10.60
N ALA A 84 -0.29 1.31 -9.68
CA ALA A 84 -0.18 -0.14 -9.60
C ALA A 84 -1.34 -0.79 -10.36
N ARG A 85 -1.03 -1.69 -11.29
CA ARG A 85 -2.01 -2.55 -12.00
C ARG A 85 -1.69 -4.00 -11.70
N ILE A 86 -2.62 -4.70 -11.07
CA ILE A 86 -2.48 -6.09 -10.63
C ILE A 86 -3.62 -6.91 -11.24
N GLU A 87 -3.25 -8.00 -11.92
CA GLU A 87 -4.20 -8.95 -12.47
C GLU A 87 -4.71 -9.91 -11.41
N ALA A 88 -6.00 -10.27 -11.52
CA ALA A 88 -6.59 -11.29 -10.67
C ALA A 88 -5.88 -12.64 -10.88
N PRO A 89 -5.70 -13.43 -9.82
CA PRO A 89 -5.08 -14.74 -9.96
C PRO A 89 -6.04 -15.69 -10.68
N LYS A 90 -5.50 -16.71 -11.35
CA LYS A 90 -6.30 -17.77 -12.01
C LYS A 90 -7.22 -18.51 -11.02
N LYS A 91 -6.88 -18.51 -9.73
CA LYS A 91 -7.64 -19.17 -8.66
C LYS A 91 -7.49 -18.41 -7.34
N GLY A 92 -8.60 -18.28 -6.62
CA GLY A 92 -8.66 -17.66 -5.30
C GLY A 92 -8.51 -16.15 -5.35
N TYR A 93 -7.72 -15.60 -4.43
CA TYR A 93 -7.63 -14.16 -4.18
C TYR A 93 -6.18 -13.68 -4.20
N ARG A 94 -5.97 -12.45 -4.66
CA ARG A 94 -4.69 -11.74 -4.58
C ARG A 94 -4.90 -10.44 -3.82
N ALA A 95 -4.12 -10.24 -2.76
CA ALA A 95 -4.04 -8.97 -2.06
C ALA A 95 -2.88 -8.14 -2.60
N PHE A 96 -3.02 -6.83 -2.58
CA PHE A 96 -1.94 -5.90 -2.91
C PHE A 96 -2.10 -4.56 -2.20
N LEU A 97 -0.99 -3.85 -2.03
CA LEU A 97 -0.90 -2.48 -1.50
C LEU A 97 0.30 -1.76 -2.10
N VAL A 98 0.33 -0.43 -2.03
CA VAL A 98 1.51 0.36 -2.35
C VAL A 98 2.16 0.83 -1.04
N GLU A 99 3.46 0.63 -0.92
CA GLU A 99 4.30 1.12 0.18
C GLU A 99 5.23 2.20 -0.35
N MET A 100 5.36 3.28 0.40
CA MET A 100 6.23 4.41 0.11
C MET A 100 7.15 4.67 1.29
N THR A 101 8.44 4.81 1.01
CA THR A 101 9.47 5.14 1.99
C THR A 101 9.89 6.58 1.79
N PHE A 102 9.83 7.37 2.86
CA PHE A 102 10.17 8.78 2.90
C PHE A 102 11.37 8.98 3.81
N HIS A 103 12.32 9.80 3.37
CA HIS A 103 13.45 10.18 4.21
C HIS A 103 13.98 11.55 3.84
N GLN A 104 14.10 12.44 4.83
CA GLN A 104 14.77 13.72 4.69
C GLN A 104 15.45 14.11 6.00
N LYS A 105 16.55 14.85 5.93
CA LYS A 105 17.17 15.40 7.16
C LYS A 105 16.22 16.42 7.80
N PRO A 106 16.18 16.53 9.14
CA PRO A 106 16.93 15.78 10.16
C PRO A 106 16.26 14.48 10.67
N MET A 107 15.38 13.82 9.91
CA MET A 107 14.78 12.55 10.37
C MET A 107 15.89 11.50 10.64
N PRO A 108 15.88 10.83 11.81
CA PRO A 108 16.91 9.85 12.17
C PRO A 108 16.70 8.47 11.51
N ALA A 109 15.52 8.22 10.95
CA ALA A 109 15.16 6.97 10.28
C ALA A 109 14.18 7.24 9.12
N PRO A 110 13.97 6.28 8.19
CA PRO A 110 12.94 6.39 7.18
C PRO A 110 11.53 6.30 7.78
N MET A 111 10.59 7.03 7.19
CA MET A 111 9.17 6.91 7.46
C MET A 111 8.53 6.06 6.37
N LYS A 112 7.86 4.98 6.73
CA LYS A 112 7.09 4.17 5.78
C LYS A 112 5.60 4.43 5.92
N MET A 113 4.94 4.60 4.79
CA MET A 113 3.48 4.71 4.69
C MET A 113 2.96 3.77 3.62
N THR A 114 1.74 3.30 3.80
CA THR A 114 1.08 2.42 2.84
C THR A 114 -0.28 2.97 2.47
N THR A 115 -0.78 2.56 1.31
CA THR A 115 -2.22 2.60 1.03
C THR A 115 -2.97 1.61 1.92
N GLY A 116 -4.29 1.54 1.74
CA GLY A 116 -5.06 0.38 2.17
C GLY A 116 -4.66 -0.90 1.42
N VAL A 117 -5.08 -2.04 1.95
CA VAL A 117 -4.96 -3.35 1.28
C VAL A 117 -6.15 -3.55 0.37
N TYR A 118 -5.89 -3.90 -0.89
CA TYR A 118 -6.90 -4.22 -1.88
C TYR A 118 -6.85 -5.70 -2.21
N VAL A 119 -8.01 -6.31 -2.47
CA VAL A 119 -8.08 -7.74 -2.76
C VAL A 119 -8.97 -8.00 -3.98
N ILE A 120 -8.42 -8.77 -4.92
CA ILE A 120 -9.09 -9.16 -6.17
C ILE A 120 -9.18 -10.70 -6.30
N PRO A 121 -10.25 -11.25 -6.89
CA PRO A 121 -11.45 -10.54 -7.33
C PRO A 121 -12.23 -9.98 -6.13
N ASP A 122 -12.86 -8.82 -6.33
CA ASP A 122 -13.65 -8.15 -5.29
C ASP A 122 -15.08 -8.71 -5.27
N VAL A 123 -15.19 -9.96 -4.81
CA VAL A 123 -16.45 -10.69 -4.70
C VAL A 123 -16.85 -10.85 -3.25
N LEU A 124 -18.10 -10.51 -2.92
CA LEU A 124 -18.68 -10.75 -1.60
C LEU A 124 -19.09 -12.23 -1.49
N PRO A 125 -18.61 -12.99 -0.48
CA PRO A 125 -18.93 -14.42 -0.34
C PRO A 125 -20.42 -14.73 -0.11
N HIS A 126 -21.25 -13.74 0.20
CA HIS A 126 -22.65 -13.91 0.65
C HIS A 126 -23.65 -12.94 0.01
N ALA A 127 -23.39 -12.41 -1.19
CA ALA A 127 -24.32 -11.48 -1.84
C ALA A 127 -25.75 -12.05 -2.01
N GLU A 128 -25.92 -13.38 -2.05
CA GLU A 128 -27.22 -14.05 -2.12
C GLU A 128 -27.97 -14.16 -0.78
N LYS A 129 -27.38 -13.74 0.35
CA LYS A 129 -28.02 -13.76 1.68
C LYS A 129 -28.40 -12.36 2.17
N ALA A 130 -28.74 -11.44 1.26
CA ALA A 130 -29.58 -10.32 1.64
C ALA A 130 -30.96 -10.92 1.96
N GLY A 131 -31.18 -11.29 3.22
CA GLY A 131 -32.50 -11.64 3.70
C GLY A 131 -33.46 -10.53 3.33
N ASN A 132 -34.59 -10.88 2.72
CA ASN A 132 -35.71 -9.97 2.54
C ASN A 132 -36.04 -9.37 3.92
N LEU A 133 -35.67 -8.11 4.11
CA LEU A 133 -36.27 -7.23 5.10
C LEU A 133 -37.46 -6.53 4.43
#